data_AF-A0A6J6EFX1-F1
#
_entry.id   AF-A0A6J6EFX1-F1
#
_cell.length_a   1.000
_cell.length_b   1.000
_cell.length_c   1.000
_cell.angle_alpha   90.00
_cell.angle_beta   90.00
_cell.angle_gamma   90.00
#
_symmetry.space_group_name_H-M   'P 1'
#
loop_
_entity.id
_entity.type
_entity.pdbx_description
1 polymer ?
#
loop_
_entity_poly.entity_id
_entity_poly.type
_entity_poly.pdbx_seq_one_letter_code
_entity_poly.pdbx_strand_id
1 'polypeptide(L)'
;MQTVRAWSDTGRRAAPVLGGVAAAVVPIMAIAGPIGFGVGVLVAVALLIFGAGMLRSNVVVGLRAAILPAIAAGSVVLIGRTDMGALVVLLVLVSAYEVGDYLMGSEANSLFEGPLSGIAAVLVVTFALAVYQFGPFESRAGWVFGGLVAVLAPLGAPLASALAPSAASAGPALRRLDVWFVVAPLWGLMLGNYLSQFG
;
A
#
# COMPACT_ATOMS: atom_id res chain seq x y z
N MET A 1 1.82 -13.04 10.47
CA MET A 1 1.68 -11.58 10.18
C MET A 1 1.93 -10.78 11.46
N GLN A 2 2.70 -9.68 11.41
CA GLN A 2 3.07 -8.88 12.60
C GLN A 2 1.88 -8.13 13.23
N THR A 3 1.05 -7.48 12.40
CA THR A 3 -0.17 -6.77 12.83
C THR A 3 -1.11 -7.65 13.66
N VAL A 4 -1.33 -8.89 13.21
CA VAL A 4 -2.18 -9.88 13.90
C VAL A 4 -1.57 -10.33 15.23
N ARG A 5 -0.24 -10.36 15.37
CA ARG A 5 0.43 -10.64 16.66
C ARG A 5 0.23 -9.49 17.65
N ALA A 6 0.44 -8.24 17.23
CA ALA A 6 0.22 -7.07 18.08
C ALA A 6 -1.22 -7.02 18.66
N TRP A 7 -2.24 -7.41 17.89
CA TRP A 7 -3.60 -7.58 18.41
C TRP A 7 -3.76 -8.77 19.36
N SER A 8 -3.04 -9.87 19.15
CA SER A 8 -2.99 -11.01 20.07
C SER A 8 -2.42 -10.61 21.44
N ASP A 9 -1.39 -9.77 21.45
CA ASP A 9 -0.72 -9.31 22.67
C ASP A 9 -1.62 -8.40 23.53
N THR A 10 -2.66 -7.79 22.93
CA THR A 10 -3.75 -7.09 23.65
C THR A 10 -4.84 -8.02 24.21
N GLY A 11 -4.61 -9.34 24.25
CA GLY A 11 -5.53 -10.33 24.80
C GLY A 11 -6.68 -10.73 23.85
N ARG A 12 -6.72 -10.23 22.60
CA ARG A 12 -7.71 -10.67 21.61
C ARG A 12 -7.25 -11.97 20.95
N ARG A 13 -8.11 -13.00 20.93
CA ARG A 13 -7.81 -14.23 20.17
C ARG A 13 -7.62 -13.89 18.69
N ALA A 14 -6.42 -14.07 18.18
CA ALA A 14 -6.06 -13.80 16.80
C ALA A 14 -5.18 -14.93 16.25
N ALA A 15 -5.31 -15.27 14.97
CA ALA A 15 -4.54 -16.34 14.33
C ALA A 15 -3.52 -15.76 13.32
N PRO A 16 -2.24 -15.54 13.71
CA PRO A 16 -1.27 -14.83 12.87
C PRO A 16 -0.84 -15.56 11.60
N VAL A 17 -1.08 -16.89 11.55
CA VAL A 17 -0.87 -17.73 10.37
C VAL A 17 -2.02 -17.51 9.39
N LEU A 18 -3.28 -17.61 9.84
CA LEU A 18 -4.46 -17.38 8.99
C LEU A 18 -4.43 -16.00 8.32
N GLY A 19 -4.11 -14.95 9.09
CA GLY A 19 -3.95 -13.59 8.53
C GLY A 19 -2.80 -13.48 7.53
N GLY A 20 -1.71 -14.24 7.73
CA GLY A 20 -0.61 -14.29 6.76
C GLY A 20 -1.00 -15.01 5.46
N VAL A 21 -1.71 -16.15 5.55
CA VAL A 21 -2.20 -16.89 4.39
C VAL A 21 -3.20 -16.05 3.60
N ALA A 22 -4.20 -15.45 4.29
CA ALA A 22 -5.16 -14.57 3.63
C ALA A 22 -4.49 -13.36 2.96
N ALA A 23 -3.47 -12.77 3.59
CA ALA A 23 -2.72 -11.67 2.98
C ALA A 23 -1.88 -12.09 1.76
N ALA A 24 -1.37 -13.33 1.72
CA ALA A 24 -0.58 -13.85 0.61
C ALA A 24 -1.42 -14.31 -0.60
N VAL A 25 -2.66 -14.77 -0.38
CA VAL A 25 -3.54 -15.23 -1.47
C VAL A 25 -3.82 -14.12 -2.48
N VAL A 26 -4.03 -12.88 -2.05
CA VAL A 26 -4.37 -11.77 -2.96
C VAL A 26 -3.25 -11.48 -3.99
N PRO A 27 -1.98 -11.24 -3.62
CA PRO A 27 -0.90 -11.04 -4.60
C PRO A 27 -0.60 -12.29 -5.44
N ILE A 28 -0.75 -13.50 -4.90
CA ILE A 28 -0.61 -14.74 -5.71
C ILE A 28 -1.70 -14.80 -6.77
N MET A 29 -2.95 -14.52 -6.42
CA MET A 29 -4.08 -14.49 -7.36
C MET A 29 -4.10 -13.25 -8.25
N ALA A 30 -3.34 -12.19 -7.94
CA ALA A 30 -3.13 -11.05 -8.83
C ALA A 30 -2.22 -11.39 -10.03
N ILE A 31 -1.59 -12.57 -10.03
CA ILE A 31 -1.11 -13.25 -11.24
C ILE A 31 -2.33 -13.62 -12.12
N ALA A 32 -2.13 -13.88 -13.41
CA ALA A 32 -3.17 -13.89 -14.45
C ALA A 32 -3.84 -12.52 -14.70
N GLY A 33 -4.34 -11.79 -13.69
CA GLY A 33 -4.80 -10.40 -13.90
C GLY A 33 -5.92 -9.91 -12.98
N PRO A 34 -6.70 -8.88 -13.40
CA PRO A 34 -7.68 -8.18 -12.56
C PRO A 34 -8.77 -9.08 -11.96
N ILE A 35 -9.27 -10.05 -12.73
CA ILE A 35 -10.26 -11.03 -12.26
C ILE A 35 -9.66 -11.88 -11.13
N GLY A 36 -8.41 -12.33 -11.31
CA GLY A 36 -7.67 -13.08 -10.29
C GLY A 36 -7.49 -12.26 -9.01
N PHE A 37 -7.07 -11.00 -9.11
CA PHE A 37 -7.00 -10.09 -7.96
C PHE A 37 -8.34 -9.99 -7.21
N GLY A 38 -9.46 -9.79 -7.93
CA GLY A 38 -10.80 -9.74 -7.34
C GLY A 38 -11.21 -11.05 -6.64
N VAL A 39 -11.00 -12.20 -7.28
CA VAL A 39 -11.23 -13.52 -6.67
C VAL A 39 -10.32 -13.74 -5.46
N GLY A 40 -9.06 -13.31 -5.53
CA GLY A 40 -8.11 -13.37 -4.43
C GLY A 40 -8.59 -12.63 -3.18
N VAL A 41 -9.14 -11.42 -3.35
CA VAL A 41 -9.75 -10.66 -2.25
C VAL A 41 -10.95 -11.40 -1.64
N LEU A 42 -11.84 -11.95 -2.48
CA LEU A 42 -12.99 -12.75 -2.00
C LEU A 42 -12.54 -14.00 -1.23
N VAL A 43 -11.54 -14.72 -1.72
CA VAL A 43 -10.96 -15.89 -1.04
C VAL A 43 -10.29 -15.48 0.27
N ALA A 44 -9.54 -14.38 0.31
CA ALA A 44 -8.93 -13.87 1.54
C ALA A 44 -9.98 -13.52 2.61
N VAL A 45 -11.07 -12.84 2.22
CA VAL A 45 -12.20 -12.55 3.11
C VAL A 45 -12.87 -13.84 3.60
N ALA A 46 -13.14 -14.79 2.71
CA ALA A 46 -13.74 -16.08 3.06
C ALA A 46 -12.86 -16.87 4.05
N LEU A 47 -11.54 -16.97 3.78
CA LEU A 47 -10.58 -17.60 4.68
C LEU A 47 -10.58 -16.96 6.07
N LEU A 48 -10.65 -15.63 6.15
CA LEU A 48 -10.69 -14.89 7.42
C LEU A 48 -12.01 -15.09 8.18
N ILE A 49 -13.16 -15.24 7.49
CA ILE A 49 -14.45 -15.50 8.12
C ILE A 49 -14.55 -16.96 8.59
N PHE A 50 -14.43 -17.93 7.67
CA PHE A 50 -14.61 -19.35 7.98
C PHE A 50 -13.46 -19.90 8.85
N GLY A 51 -12.22 -19.54 8.53
CA GLY A 51 -11.04 -19.96 9.29
C GLY A 51 -11.03 -19.39 10.72
N ALA A 52 -11.56 -18.18 10.94
CA ALA A 52 -11.69 -17.65 12.29
C ALA A 52 -12.78 -18.37 13.10
N GLY A 53 -13.88 -18.79 12.49
CA GLY A 53 -14.87 -19.66 13.13
C GLY A 53 -14.24 -21.00 13.58
N MET A 54 -13.51 -21.67 12.68
CA MET A 54 -12.83 -22.93 12.96
C MET A 54 -11.75 -22.80 14.06
N LEU A 55 -10.93 -21.74 14.00
CA LEU A 55 -9.84 -21.49 14.95
C LEU A 55 -10.26 -20.72 16.21
N ARG A 56 -11.56 -20.41 16.38
CA ARG A 56 -12.11 -19.56 17.46
C ARG A 56 -11.36 -18.22 17.61
N SER A 57 -10.93 -17.66 16.48
CA SER A 57 -10.23 -16.38 16.34
C SER A 57 -11.22 -15.24 16.12
N ASN A 58 -10.81 -14.00 16.44
CA ASN A 58 -11.60 -12.81 16.20
C ASN A 58 -11.54 -12.41 14.70
N VAL A 59 -12.65 -12.57 14.00
CA VAL A 59 -12.82 -12.23 12.57
C VAL A 59 -12.45 -10.77 12.29
N VAL A 60 -12.90 -9.84 13.14
CA VAL A 60 -12.72 -8.39 12.95
C VAL A 60 -11.24 -7.99 13.04
N VAL A 61 -10.49 -8.60 13.96
CA VAL A 61 -9.04 -8.44 14.05
C VAL A 61 -8.36 -8.98 12.79
N GLY A 62 -8.75 -10.17 12.34
CA GLY A 62 -8.22 -10.78 11.11
C GLY A 62 -8.43 -9.90 9.88
N LEU A 63 -9.67 -9.45 9.65
CA LEU A 63 -10.02 -8.57 8.52
C LEU A 63 -9.25 -7.25 8.56
N ARG A 64 -9.26 -6.52 9.69
CA ARG A 64 -8.55 -5.24 9.83
C ARG A 64 -7.04 -5.37 9.61
N ALA A 65 -6.44 -6.41 10.17
CA ALA A 65 -4.99 -6.58 10.16
C ALA A 65 -4.44 -7.18 8.85
N ALA A 66 -5.26 -7.86 8.05
CA ALA A 66 -4.83 -8.59 6.86
C ALA A 66 -5.30 -7.99 5.52
N ILE A 67 -6.53 -7.49 5.42
CA ILE A 67 -7.13 -7.13 4.11
C ILE A 67 -6.42 -5.96 3.42
N LEU A 68 -6.13 -4.88 4.13
CA LEU A 68 -5.45 -3.71 3.53
C LEU A 68 -4.03 -4.05 3.00
N PRO A 69 -3.17 -4.74 3.78
CA PRO A 69 -1.90 -5.26 3.25
C PRO A 69 -2.07 -6.23 2.07
N ALA A 70 -3.11 -7.07 2.06
CA ALA A 70 -3.39 -8.00 0.97
C ALA A 70 -3.74 -7.26 -0.34
N ILE A 71 -4.64 -6.27 -0.24
CA ILE A 71 -5.05 -5.41 -1.34
C ILE A 71 -3.83 -4.65 -1.88
N ALA A 72 -3.05 -4.00 -1.01
CA ALA A 72 -1.86 -3.25 -1.41
C ALA A 72 -0.83 -4.12 -2.15
N ALA A 73 -0.48 -5.29 -1.60
CA ALA A 73 0.44 -6.22 -2.24
C ALA A 73 -0.10 -6.73 -3.59
N GLY A 74 -1.40 -7.04 -3.66
CA GLY A 74 -2.05 -7.43 -4.91
C GLY A 74 -2.08 -6.32 -5.95
N SER A 75 -2.28 -5.07 -5.55
CA SER A 75 -2.22 -3.91 -6.43
C SER A 75 -0.82 -3.70 -6.99
N VAL A 76 0.24 -3.88 -6.19
CA VAL A 76 1.63 -3.83 -6.68
C VAL A 76 1.91 -4.90 -7.75
N VAL A 77 1.47 -6.15 -7.52
CA VAL A 77 1.57 -7.23 -8.52
C VAL A 77 0.77 -6.91 -9.78
N LEU A 78 -0.44 -6.36 -9.63
CA LEU A 78 -1.29 -6.00 -10.76
C LEU A 78 -0.70 -4.85 -11.58
N ILE A 79 -0.12 -3.83 -10.94
CA ILE A 79 0.58 -2.74 -11.63
C ILE A 79 1.74 -3.30 -12.45
N GLY A 80 2.61 -4.11 -11.85
CA GLY A 80 3.76 -4.71 -12.56
C GLY A 80 3.40 -5.67 -13.70
N ARG A 81 2.17 -6.23 -13.69
CA ARG A 81 1.62 -6.99 -14.83
C ARG A 81 1.02 -6.12 -15.92
N THR A 82 0.45 -4.98 -15.55
CA THR A 82 -0.16 -4.01 -16.46
C THR A 82 0.92 -3.21 -17.20
N ASP A 83 1.86 -2.62 -16.45
CA ASP A 83 3.04 -1.95 -16.99
C ASP A 83 4.19 -1.93 -15.96
N MET A 84 5.35 -2.48 -16.34
CA MET A 84 6.52 -2.57 -15.47
C MET A 84 7.20 -1.21 -15.25
N GLY A 85 7.17 -0.32 -16.25
CA GLY A 85 7.68 1.05 -16.13
C GLY A 85 6.88 1.83 -15.10
N ALA A 86 5.56 1.72 -15.13
CA ALA A 86 4.66 2.32 -14.14
C ALA A 86 4.91 1.80 -12.72
N LEU A 87 5.25 0.50 -12.56
CA LEU A 87 5.66 -0.04 -11.26
C LEU A 87 6.99 0.56 -10.77
N VAL A 88 8.00 0.64 -11.65
CA VAL A 88 9.31 1.22 -11.31
C VAL A 88 9.17 2.69 -10.94
N VAL A 89 8.39 3.46 -11.70
CA VAL A 89 8.10 4.88 -11.41
C VAL A 89 7.40 5.03 -10.06
N LEU A 90 6.37 4.22 -9.77
CA LEU A 90 5.71 4.23 -8.46
C LEU A 90 6.70 3.92 -7.32
N LEU A 91 7.55 2.91 -7.49
CA LEU A 91 8.57 2.53 -6.51
C LEU A 91 9.55 3.67 -6.24
N VAL A 92 10.01 4.36 -7.28
CA VAL A 92 10.92 5.51 -7.14
C VAL A 92 10.23 6.69 -6.45
N LEU A 93 8.98 7.01 -6.80
CA LEU A 93 8.22 8.10 -6.17
C LEU A 93 7.94 7.83 -4.69
N VAL A 94 7.51 6.61 -4.33
CA VAL A 94 7.30 6.22 -2.92
C VAL A 94 8.63 6.20 -2.15
N SER A 95 9.71 5.71 -2.76
CA SER A 95 11.04 5.74 -2.14
C SER A 95 11.55 7.17 -1.91
N ALA A 96 11.29 8.09 -2.86
CA ALA A 96 11.63 9.51 -2.71
C ALA A 96 10.82 10.17 -1.58
N TYR A 97 9.53 9.84 -1.45
CA TYR A 97 8.71 10.27 -0.32
C TYR A 97 9.28 9.78 1.01
N GLU A 98 9.52 8.47 1.15
CA GLU A 98 10.02 7.85 2.39
C GLU A 98 11.39 8.41 2.81
N VAL A 99 12.29 8.65 1.84
CA VAL A 99 13.61 9.27 2.11
C VAL A 99 13.46 10.73 2.54
N GLY A 100 12.64 11.53 1.84
CA GLY A 100 12.42 12.93 2.20
C GLY A 100 11.74 13.10 3.57
N ASP A 101 10.75 12.27 3.87
CA ASP A 101 10.04 12.22 5.15
C ASP A 101 10.97 11.81 6.30
N TYR A 102 11.75 10.74 6.10
CA TYR A 102 12.68 10.27 7.12
C TYR A 102 13.82 11.26 7.41
N LEU A 103 14.47 11.80 6.38
CA LEU A 103 15.65 12.68 6.53
C LEU A 103 15.33 13.99 7.24
N MET A 104 14.16 14.58 6.98
CA MET A 104 13.74 15.81 7.65
C MET A 104 12.99 15.51 8.96
N GLY A 105 12.19 14.44 8.99
CA GLY A 105 11.37 14.08 10.14
C GLY A 105 12.14 13.57 11.36
N SER A 106 13.39 13.10 11.21
CA SER A 106 14.18 12.57 12.32
C SER A 106 14.65 13.62 13.33
N GLU A 107 14.82 14.88 12.89
CA GLU A 107 15.26 16.01 13.73
C GLU A 107 14.23 17.17 13.74
N ALA A 108 13.04 16.92 13.21
CA ALA A 108 12.00 17.93 13.02
C ALA A 108 11.48 18.53 14.33
N ASN A 109 11.22 19.85 14.31
CA ASN A 109 10.57 20.54 15.43
C ASN A 109 9.03 20.49 15.34
N SER A 110 8.48 20.10 14.19
CA SER A 110 7.04 19.96 13.95
C SER A 110 6.69 18.68 13.19
N LEU A 111 5.45 18.21 13.39
CA LEU A 111 4.90 16.99 12.77
C LEU A 111 4.75 17.08 11.24
N PHE A 112 4.98 18.25 10.62
CA PHE A 112 4.77 18.49 9.21
C PHE A 112 6.07 18.59 8.39
N GLU A 113 7.22 18.84 9.03
CA GLU A 113 8.52 18.99 8.35
C GLU A 113 8.91 17.74 7.54
N GLY A 114 8.74 16.54 8.11
CA GLY A 114 8.90 15.27 7.39
C GLY A 114 7.97 15.16 6.17
N PRO A 115 6.63 15.13 6.35
CA PRO A 115 5.72 14.93 5.22
C PRO A 115 5.84 15.97 4.11
N LEU A 116 6.13 17.23 4.45
CA LEU A 116 6.38 18.29 3.46
C LEU A 116 7.69 18.08 2.70
N SER A 117 8.75 17.61 3.36
CA SER A 117 10.01 17.21 2.72
C SER A 117 9.81 16.00 1.78
N GLY A 118 9.06 15.00 2.22
CA GLY A 118 8.65 13.86 1.38
C GLY A 118 7.87 14.31 0.13
N ILE A 119 6.91 15.22 0.28
CA ILE A 119 6.19 15.84 -0.85
C ILE A 119 7.15 16.57 -1.80
N ALA A 120 8.09 17.37 -1.27
CA ALA A 120 9.07 18.08 -2.08
C ALA A 120 9.96 17.12 -2.89
N ALA A 121 10.42 16.03 -2.28
CA ALA A 121 11.18 14.97 -2.95
C ALA A 121 10.37 14.30 -4.08
N VAL A 122 9.09 13.97 -3.83
CA VAL A 122 8.17 13.47 -4.87
C VAL A 122 8.03 14.45 -6.02
N LEU A 123 7.88 15.75 -5.74
CA LEU A 123 7.74 16.78 -6.78
C LEU A 123 9.01 16.95 -7.63
N VAL A 124 10.21 16.85 -7.03
CA VAL A 124 11.49 16.88 -7.76
C VAL A 124 11.62 15.67 -8.70
N VAL A 125 11.30 14.46 -8.22
CA VAL A 125 11.27 13.26 -9.07
C VAL A 125 10.20 13.38 -10.16
N THR A 126 9.01 13.89 -9.82
CA THR A 126 7.91 14.13 -10.77
C THR A 126 8.31 15.09 -11.89
N PHE A 127 9.05 16.15 -11.57
CA PHE A 127 9.59 17.07 -12.56
C PHE A 127 10.54 16.35 -13.53
N ALA A 128 11.45 15.53 -13.03
CA ALA A 128 12.33 14.71 -13.89
C ALA A 128 11.52 13.75 -14.78
N LEU A 129 10.51 13.07 -14.23
CA LEU A 129 9.63 12.18 -14.99
C LEU A 129 8.88 12.92 -16.10
N ALA A 130 8.38 14.13 -15.83
CA ALA A 130 7.64 14.94 -16.80
C ALA A 130 8.54 15.54 -17.90
N VAL A 131 9.82 15.83 -17.59
CA VAL A 131 10.80 16.32 -18.57
C VAL A 131 11.30 15.20 -19.48
N TYR A 132 11.63 14.03 -18.93
CA TYR A 132 12.16 12.90 -19.69
C TYR A 132 11.08 12.00 -20.33
N GLN A 133 9.80 12.19 -19.95
CA GLN A 133 8.64 11.46 -20.46
C GLN A 133 8.82 9.93 -20.45
N PHE A 134 9.18 9.39 -19.29
CA PHE A 134 9.28 7.94 -19.13
C PHE A 134 7.90 7.29 -19.33
N GLY A 135 7.80 6.45 -20.37
CA GLY A 135 6.60 5.66 -20.65
C GLY A 135 6.17 4.84 -19.41
N PRO A 136 4.85 4.72 -19.15
CA PRO A 136 3.75 5.17 -19.99
C PRO A 136 3.36 6.66 -19.80
N PHE A 137 4.08 7.46 -19.01
CA PHE A 137 3.61 8.77 -18.55
C PHE A 137 3.97 9.94 -19.46
N GLU A 138 3.26 10.06 -20.59
CA GLU A 138 3.48 11.14 -21.54
C GLU A 138 2.83 12.48 -21.12
N SER A 139 3.46 13.59 -21.52
CA SER A 139 2.95 14.95 -21.39
C SER A 139 2.46 15.34 -19.99
N ARG A 140 1.15 15.34 -19.74
CA ARG A 140 0.56 15.74 -18.45
C ARG A 140 0.48 14.58 -17.46
N ALA A 141 0.55 13.33 -17.92
CA ALA A 141 0.33 12.15 -17.08
C ALA A 141 1.32 12.10 -15.91
N GLY A 142 2.61 12.36 -16.16
CA GLY A 142 3.65 12.38 -15.12
C GLY A 142 3.29 13.30 -13.95
N TRP A 143 2.78 14.51 -14.22
CA TRP A 143 2.32 15.45 -13.19
C TRP A 143 1.11 14.95 -12.40
N VAL A 144 0.13 14.32 -13.05
CA VAL A 144 -1.06 13.81 -12.35
C VAL A 144 -0.71 12.60 -11.48
N PHE A 145 0.10 11.67 -11.98
CA PHE A 145 0.55 10.50 -11.22
C PHE A 145 1.53 10.88 -10.09
N GLY A 146 2.46 11.82 -10.32
CA GLY A 146 3.32 12.35 -9.26
C GLY A 146 2.54 13.13 -8.19
N GLY A 147 1.58 13.96 -8.61
CA GLY A 147 0.66 14.65 -7.71
C GLY A 147 -0.21 13.71 -6.88
N LEU A 148 -0.64 12.58 -7.47
CA LEU A 148 -1.35 11.51 -6.76
C LEU A 148 -0.49 10.96 -5.60
N VAL A 149 0.78 10.65 -5.83
CA VAL A 149 1.69 10.16 -4.77
C VAL A 149 1.88 11.25 -3.70
N ALA A 150 2.12 12.51 -4.10
CA ALA A 150 2.31 13.61 -3.17
C ALA A 150 1.10 13.84 -2.23
N VAL A 151 -0.13 13.66 -2.72
CA VAL A 151 -1.35 13.79 -1.91
C VAL A 151 -1.61 12.54 -1.06
N LEU A 152 -1.38 11.35 -1.59
CA LEU A 152 -1.75 10.09 -0.91
C LEU A 152 -0.72 9.57 0.07
N ALA A 153 0.58 9.79 -0.15
CA ALA A 153 1.63 9.23 0.70
C ALA A 153 1.56 9.70 2.17
N PRO A 154 1.30 10.99 2.49
CA PRO A 154 1.06 11.45 3.86
C PRO A 154 -0.13 10.78 4.57
N LEU A 155 -1.07 10.19 3.83
CA LEU A 155 -2.25 9.52 4.39
C LEU A 155 -1.95 8.08 4.86
N GLY A 156 -0.80 7.52 4.49
CA GLY A 156 -0.38 6.17 4.87
C GLY A 156 -0.26 5.99 6.38
N ALA A 157 0.59 6.79 7.04
CA ALA A 157 0.88 6.65 8.47
C ALA A 157 -0.36 6.80 9.39
N PRO A 158 -1.30 7.76 9.16
CA PRO A 158 -2.58 7.80 9.88
C PRO A 158 -3.42 6.53 9.70
N LEU A 159 -3.50 5.99 8.48
CA LEU A 159 -4.27 4.78 8.20
C LEU A 159 -3.63 3.54 8.85
N ALA A 160 -2.32 3.35 8.75
CA ALA A 160 -1.63 2.26 9.45
C ALA A 160 -1.77 2.34 10.97
N SER A 161 -1.78 3.55 11.54
CA SER A 161 -2.03 3.78 12.96
C SER A 161 -3.45 3.35 13.37
N ALA A 162 -4.45 3.50 12.50
CA ALA A 162 -5.83 3.03 12.74
C ALA A 162 -6.00 1.50 12.62
N LEU A 163 -5.06 0.79 11.97
CA LEU A 163 -5.06 -0.68 11.87
C LEU A 163 -4.34 -1.37 13.04
N ALA A 164 -3.41 -0.67 13.68
CA ALA A 164 -2.74 -1.15 14.89
C ALA A 164 -3.65 -1.06 16.12
N PRO A 165 -3.43 -1.89 17.16
CA PRO A 165 -4.10 -1.71 18.45
C PRO A 165 -3.80 -0.36 19.11
N SER A 166 -2.61 0.19 18.85
CA SER A 166 -2.12 1.49 19.29
C SER A 166 -0.96 1.95 18.40
N ALA A 167 -0.68 3.25 18.32
CA ALA A 167 0.44 3.78 17.54
C ALA A 167 1.82 3.23 17.99
N ALA A 168 1.94 2.84 19.26
CA ALA A 168 3.14 2.19 19.81
C ALA A 168 3.27 0.70 19.45
N SER A 169 2.18 0.02 19.06
CA SER A 169 2.18 -1.39 18.64
C SER A 169 2.19 -1.59 17.11
N ALA A 170 2.23 -0.49 16.35
CA ALA A 170 2.52 -0.50 14.92
C ALA A 170 3.97 -0.95 14.66
N GLY A 171 4.17 -2.26 14.50
CA GLY A 171 5.48 -2.86 14.33
C GLY A 171 6.26 -2.35 13.10
N PRO A 172 7.60 -2.49 13.05
CA PRO A 172 8.44 -1.85 12.04
C PRO A 172 8.07 -2.17 10.58
N ALA A 173 7.55 -3.36 10.29
CA ALA A 173 7.13 -3.72 8.93
C ALA A 173 5.82 -3.03 8.52
N LEU A 174 4.97 -2.61 9.47
CA LEU A 174 3.74 -1.88 9.18
C LEU A 174 4.05 -0.44 8.72
N ARG A 175 5.00 0.22 9.38
CA ARG A 175 5.49 1.58 9.07
C ARG A 175 6.34 1.68 7.80
N ARG A 176 6.57 0.57 7.08
CA ARG A 176 7.26 0.52 5.77
C ARG A 176 6.32 0.14 4.62
N LEU A 177 5.03 -0.05 4.92
CA LEU A 177 4.00 -0.50 3.98
C LEU A 177 2.76 0.40 4.05
N ASP A 178 2.78 1.42 4.89
CA ASP A 178 1.66 2.31 5.17
C ASP A 178 1.33 3.24 3.99
N VAL A 179 2.35 3.84 3.38
CA VAL A 179 2.22 4.56 2.08
C VAL A 179 1.63 3.64 1.01
N TRP A 180 2.12 2.40 0.93
CA TRP A 180 1.68 1.41 -0.05
C TRP A 180 0.20 1.02 0.09
N PHE A 181 -0.39 1.09 1.28
CA PHE A 181 -1.82 0.80 1.50
C PHE A 181 -2.76 1.76 0.77
N VAL A 182 -2.32 3.00 0.53
CA VAL A 182 -3.13 4.05 -0.10
C VAL A 182 -2.73 4.23 -1.55
N VAL A 183 -1.42 4.36 -1.80
CA VAL A 183 -0.91 4.75 -3.11
C VAL A 183 -1.10 3.62 -4.13
N ALA A 184 -0.74 2.37 -3.81
CA ALA A 184 -0.76 1.30 -4.81
C ALA A 184 -2.16 0.96 -5.35
N PRO A 185 -3.23 0.85 -4.54
CA PRO A 185 -4.56 0.55 -5.07
C PRO A 185 -5.12 1.68 -5.96
N LEU A 186 -4.92 2.94 -5.56
CA LEU A 186 -5.40 4.10 -6.31
C LEU A 186 -4.57 4.35 -7.57
N TRP A 187 -3.25 4.16 -7.51
CA TRP A 187 -2.37 4.18 -8.68
C TRP A 187 -2.75 3.10 -9.68
N GLY A 188 -2.97 1.85 -9.23
CA GLY A 188 -3.35 0.74 -10.12
C GLY A 188 -4.69 0.96 -10.82
N LEU A 189 -5.69 1.48 -10.09
CA LEU A 189 -6.98 1.86 -10.66
C LEU A 189 -6.84 3.00 -11.68
N MET A 190 -6.08 4.05 -11.35
CA MET A 190 -5.85 5.18 -12.25
C MET A 190 -5.05 4.76 -13.50
N LEU A 191 -4.04 3.91 -13.35
CA LEU A 191 -3.23 3.37 -14.45
C LEU A 191 -4.08 2.53 -15.41
N GLY A 192 -4.96 1.67 -14.91
CA GLY A 192 -5.89 0.90 -15.75
C GLY A 192 -6.79 1.80 -16.58
N ASN A 193 -7.39 2.83 -15.96
CA ASN A 193 -8.24 3.81 -16.63
C ASN A 193 -7.47 4.75 -17.59
N TYR A 194 -6.18 4.95 -17.36
CA TYR A 194 -5.31 5.75 -18.23
C TYR A 194 -4.95 4.96 -19.49
N LEU A 195 -4.45 3.72 -19.34
CA LEU A 195 -4.04 2.89 -20.47
C LEU A 195 -5.21 2.47 -21.36
N SER A 196 -6.42 2.31 -20.81
CA SER A 196 -7.64 2.04 -21.60
C SER A 196 -8.10 3.20 -22.48
N GLN A 197 -7.40 4.33 -22.51
CA GLN A 197 -7.65 5.45 -23.43
C GLN A 197 -6.75 5.40 -24.69
N PHE A 198 -5.76 4.50 -24.71
CA PHE A 198 -4.76 4.38 -25.78
C PHE A 198 -4.75 3.00 -26.49
N GLY A 199 -5.65 2.10 -26.09
CA GLY A 199 -5.84 0.76 -26.68
C GLY A 199 -7.26 0.56 -27.18
#